data_AF-A0A202KWT1-F1
#
_entry.id   AF-A0A202KWT1-F1
#
_cell.length_a   1.000
_cell.length_b   1.000
_cell.length_c   1.000
_cell.angle_alpha   90.00
_cell.angle_beta   90.00
_cell.angle_gamma   90.00
#
_symmetry.space_group_name_H-M   'P 1'
#
loop_
_entity.id
_entity.type
_entity.pdbx_description
1 polymer ?
#
loop_
_entity_poly.entity_id
_entity_poly.type
_entity_poly.pdbx_seq_one_letter_code
_entity_poly.pdbx_strand_id
1 'polypeptide(L)'
;MKRLPVDRVAARVVGKGVDWTPNKVIQTGDSDLPLPIFPTCNIKNPQHRREVESMIGRVRGRLKIIGLAEQQGGGKSGARYVVRCVCGTYTYRRGAPFKKNSDEFDGCERCRELLFLKREEVKRRTGKWVEWKELM
;
A
#
# COMPACT_ATOMS: atom_id res chain seq x y z
N MET A 1 10.27 -7.95 42.77
CA MET A 1 11.39 -7.01 42.59
C MET A 1 11.15 -6.16 41.35
N LYS A 2 11.09 -4.83 41.48
CA LYS A 2 11.08 -3.91 40.32
C LYS A 2 12.52 -3.82 39.78
N ARG A 3 12.74 -4.18 38.52
CA ARG A 3 14.03 -3.96 37.84
C ARG A 3 14.17 -2.46 37.57
N LEU A 4 15.04 -1.79 38.31
CA LEU A 4 15.37 -0.38 38.10
C LEU A 4 16.57 -0.29 37.14
N PRO A 5 16.58 0.66 36.19
CA PRO A 5 17.71 0.83 35.29
C PRO A 5 18.96 1.31 36.06
N VAL A 6 20.09 0.66 35.79
CA VAL A 6 21.37 0.90 36.46
C VAL A 6 22.08 2.15 35.91
N ASP A 7 21.82 2.50 34.65
CA ASP A 7 22.44 3.64 33.98
C ASP A 7 21.48 4.30 32.97
N ARG A 8 21.94 5.40 32.33
CA ARG A 8 21.16 6.16 31.34
C ARG A 8 20.81 5.35 30.08
N VAL A 9 21.67 4.42 29.68
CA VAL A 9 21.46 3.57 28.50
C VAL A 9 20.42 2.51 28.82
N ALA A 10 20.56 1.84 29.96
CA ALA A 10 19.56 0.93 30.51
C ALA A 10 18.22 1.65 30.69
N ALA A 11 18.20 2.90 31.14
CA ALA A 11 16.97 3.69 31.26
C ALA A 11 16.30 3.98 29.90
N ARG A 12 17.07 4.16 28.82
CA ARG A 12 16.52 4.29 27.45
C ARG A 12 15.96 2.99 26.90
N VAL A 13 16.57 1.85 27.25
CA VAL A 13 16.11 0.52 26.80
C VAL A 13 14.91 0.03 27.62
N VAL A 14 14.92 0.28 28.93
CA VAL A 14 13.84 -0.09 29.86
C VAL A 14 12.69 0.92 29.82
N GLY A 15 12.98 2.16 29.40
CA GLY A 15 11.97 3.18 29.16
C GLY A 15 10.93 2.64 28.19
N LYS A 16 9.65 2.70 28.59
CA LYS A 16 8.56 2.27 27.72
C LYS A 16 8.58 3.12 26.45
N GLY A 17 8.84 2.48 25.31
CA GLY A 17 8.60 3.11 24.02
C GLY A 17 7.13 3.50 23.92
N VAL A 18 6.87 4.58 23.19
CA VAL A 18 5.50 4.92 22.80
C VAL A 18 5.22 4.15 21.51
N ASP A 19 4.35 3.15 21.58
CA ASP A 19 3.77 2.57 20.38
C ASP A 19 2.77 3.59 19.81
N TRP A 20 3.03 4.03 18.59
CA TRP A 20 2.16 4.96 17.90
C TRP A 20 1.38 4.20 16.83
N THR A 21 0.07 4.10 17.04
CA THR A 21 -0.85 3.54 16.06
C THR A 21 -1.51 4.66 15.26
N PRO A 22 -1.47 4.64 13.92
CA PRO A 22 -2.14 5.64 13.11
C PRO A 22 -3.65 5.63 13.36
N ASN A 23 -4.25 6.81 13.58
CA ASN A 23 -5.70 6.97 13.71
C ASN A 23 -6.32 7.27 12.33
N LYS A 24 -6.08 6.38 11.37
CA LYS A 24 -6.61 6.50 10.01
C LYS A 24 -7.71 5.49 9.78
N VAL A 25 -8.89 6.00 9.46
CA VAL A 25 -9.98 5.19 8.93
C VAL A 25 -9.57 4.74 7.53
N ILE A 26 -9.33 3.44 7.37
CA ILE A 26 -9.02 2.82 6.08
C ILE A 26 -10.35 2.51 5.38
N GLN A 27 -10.60 3.16 4.25
CA GLN A 27 -11.83 2.96 3.46
C GLN A 27 -11.62 2.00 2.29
N THR A 28 -10.36 1.74 1.92
CA THR A 28 -10.01 0.70 0.95
C THR A 28 -10.03 -0.68 1.59
N GLY A 29 -10.23 -1.73 0.77
CA GLY A 29 -10.16 -3.12 1.23
C GLY A 29 -8.72 -3.56 1.48
N ASP A 30 -8.02 -2.86 2.37
CA ASP A 30 -6.66 -3.17 2.79
C ASP A 30 -6.67 -4.36 3.75
N SER A 31 -5.73 -5.28 3.58
CA SER A 31 -5.57 -6.47 4.38
C SER A 31 -4.09 -6.79 4.56
N ASP A 32 -3.70 -7.19 5.76
CA ASP A 32 -2.34 -7.70 6.02
C ASP A 32 -2.16 -9.13 5.50
N LEU A 33 -3.28 -9.83 5.27
CA LEU A 33 -3.31 -11.17 4.66
C LEU A 33 -3.57 -11.08 3.14
N PRO A 34 -3.07 -12.04 2.35
CA PRO A 34 -3.35 -12.11 0.92
C PRO A 34 -4.86 -12.07 0.64
N LEU A 35 -5.27 -11.18 -0.27
CA LEU A 35 -6.65 -11.10 -0.74
C LEU A 35 -6.93 -12.19 -1.80
N PRO A 36 -8.17 -12.67 -1.90
CA PRO A 36 -8.53 -13.73 -2.85
C PRO A 36 -8.36 -13.29 -4.31
N ILE A 37 -7.71 -14.15 -5.09
CA ILE A 37 -7.38 -13.94 -6.51
C ILE A 37 -8.20 -14.92 -7.36
N PHE A 38 -8.79 -14.41 -8.43
CA PHE A 38 -9.45 -15.24 -9.43
C PHE A 38 -8.40 -15.97 -10.29
N PRO A 39 -8.43 -17.31 -10.37
CA PRO A 39 -7.48 -18.06 -11.20
C PRO A 39 -7.66 -17.73 -12.68
N THR A 40 -6.58 -17.30 -13.36
CA THR A 40 -6.64 -16.92 -14.79
C THR A 40 -7.01 -18.08 -15.71
N CYS A 41 -6.74 -19.32 -15.31
CA CYS A 41 -7.14 -20.54 -16.02
C CYS A 41 -8.68 -20.65 -16.18
N ASN A 42 -9.45 -20.07 -15.26
CA ASN A 42 -10.91 -20.10 -15.30
C ASN A 42 -11.51 -19.07 -16.28
N ILE A 43 -10.69 -18.16 -16.85
CA ILE A 43 -11.14 -17.20 -17.85
C ILE A 43 -11.35 -17.93 -19.17
N LYS A 44 -12.61 -18.05 -19.61
CA LYS A 44 -12.98 -18.76 -20.86
C LYS A 44 -12.47 -18.07 -22.13
N ASN A 45 -12.45 -16.74 -22.15
CA ASN A 45 -12.01 -15.96 -23.31
C ASN A 45 -10.46 -15.89 -23.34
N PRO A 46 -9.78 -16.45 -24.37
CA PRO A 46 -8.32 -16.45 -24.45
C PRO A 46 -7.70 -15.05 -24.55
N GLN A 47 -8.36 -14.10 -25.22
CA GLN A 47 -7.87 -12.74 -25.35
C GLN A 47 -7.88 -12.04 -23.99
N HIS A 48 -9.01 -12.14 -23.27
CA HIS A 48 -9.13 -11.57 -21.93
C HIS A 48 -8.13 -12.21 -20.96
N ARG A 49 -7.87 -13.52 -21.07
CA ARG A 49 -6.84 -14.19 -20.28
C ARG A 49 -5.46 -13.57 -20.48
N ARG A 50 -5.04 -13.39 -21.74
CA ARG A 50 -3.76 -12.74 -22.09
C ARG A 50 -3.68 -11.30 -21.57
N GLU A 51 -4.77 -10.56 -21.64
CA GLU A 51 -4.82 -9.19 -21.11
C GLU A 51 -4.59 -9.18 -19.59
N VAL A 52 -5.27 -10.05 -18.85
CA VAL A 52 -5.09 -10.17 -17.39
C VAL A 52 -3.66 -10.61 -17.05
N GLU A 53 -3.12 -11.61 -17.75
CA GLU A 53 -1.74 -12.07 -17.57
C GLU A 53 -0.72 -10.96 -17.82
N SER A 54 -0.95 -10.11 -18.84
CA SER A 54 -0.08 -8.97 -19.14
C SER A 54 -0.10 -7.88 -18.06
N MET A 55 -1.15 -7.83 -17.25
CA MET A 55 -1.31 -6.88 -16.15
C MET A 55 -0.61 -7.35 -14.87
N ILE A 56 -0.46 -8.67 -14.69
CA ILE A 56 0.23 -9.25 -13.54
C ILE A 56 1.69 -8.79 -13.54
N GLY A 57 2.18 -8.37 -12.37
CA GLY A 57 3.55 -7.90 -12.20
C GLY A 57 3.77 -6.42 -12.52
N ARG A 58 2.80 -5.73 -13.14
CA ARG A 58 2.89 -4.29 -13.38
C ARG A 58 2.92 -3.49 -12.08
N VAL A 59 3.64 -2.38 -12.11
CA VAL A 59 3.93 -1.55 -10.95
C VAL A 59 3.44 -0.13 -11.18
N ARG A 60 2.86 0.47 -10.14
CA ARG A 60 2.54 1.90 -10.07
C ARG A 60 2.92 2.42 -8.69
N GLY A 61 3.88 3.34 -8.65
CA GLY A 61 4.43 3.84 -7.38
C GLY A 61 4.87 2.69 -6.48
N ARG A 62 4.19 2.51 -5.34
CA ARG A 62 4.49 1.48 -4.34
C ARG A 62 3.65 0.22 -4.46
N LEU A 63 2.79 0.11 -5.48
CA LEU A 63 1.85 -1.00 -5.66
C LEU A 63 2.26 -1.88 -6.84
N LYS A 64 2.19 -3.21 -6.64
CA LYS A 64 2.41 -4.21 -7.69
C LYS A 64 1.18 -5.10 -7.84
N ILE A 65 0.72 -5.34 -9.07
CA ILE A 65 -0.38 -6.28 -9.35
C ILE A 65 0.10 -7.71 -9.12
N ILE A 66 -0.67 -8.47 -8.34
CA ILE A 66 -0.46 -9.91 -8.14
C ILE A 66 -1.44 -10.71 -8.98
N GLY A 67 -2.68 -10.26 -9.11
CA GLY A 67 -3.70 -11.01 -9.85
C GLY A 67 -5.02 -10.28 -9.97
N LEU A 68 -5.93 -10.88 -10.73
CA LEU A 68 -7.31 -10.42 -10.85
C LEU A 68 -8.05 -10.72 -9.54
N ALA A 69 -8.81 -9.77 -9.00
CA ALA A 69 -9.57 -10.01 -7.77
C ALA A 69 -10.70 -11.01 -8.00
N GLU A 70 -10.97 -11.88 -7.03
CA GLU A 70 -12.19 -12.71 -7.08
C GLU A 70 -13.45 -11.84 -6.98
N GLN A 71 -13.44 -10.91 -6.03
CA GLN A 71 -14.53 -9.95 -5.86
C GLN A 71 -14.40 -8.78 -6.85
N GLN A 72 -15.13 -8.85 -7.95
CA GLN A 72 -15.21 -7.78 -8.93
C GLN A 72 -16.09 -6.61 -8.46
N GLY A 73 -15.89 -5.44 -9.07
CA GLY A 73 -16.78 -4.29 -8.85
C GLY A 73 -18.11 -4.46 -9.59
N GLY A 74 -19.12 -3.66 -9.23
CA GLY A 74 -20.40 -3.63 -9.96
C GLY A 74 -20.22 -3.24 -11.43
N GLY A 75 -21.13 -3.66 -12.33
CA GLY A 75 -20.93 -3.75 -13.78
C GLY A 75 -20.46 -2.52 -14.57
N LYS A 76 -20.49 -1.30 -14.00
CA LYS A 76 -19.88 -0.09 -14.60
C LYS A 76 -18.45 0.19 -14.12
N SER A 77 -18.01 -0.49 -13.07
CA SER A 77 -16.66 -0.41 -12.53
C SER A 77 -15.81 -1.47 -13.23
N GLY A 78 -14.82 -1.03 -14.01
CA GLY A 78 -13.88 -1.96 -14.67
C GLY A 78 -13.18 -2.91 -13.69
N ALA A 79 -12.49 -3.91 -14.25
CA ALA A 79 -11.88 -5.00 -13.51
C ALA A 79 -11.04 -4.54 -12.30
N ARG A 80 -11.26 -5.20 -11.17
CA ARG A 80 -10.48 -5.04 -9.94
C ARG A 80 -9.36 -6.06 -9.88
N TYR A 81 -8.20 -5.60 -9.42
CA TYR A 81 -6.99 -6.38 -9.24
C TYR A 81 -6.57 -6.34 -7.78
N VAL A 82 -6.03 -7.45 -7.32
CA VAL A 82 -5.30 -7.54 -6.05
C VAL A 82 -3.90 -7.01 -6.29
N VAL A 83 -3.54 -5.98 -5.53
CA VAL A 83 -2.20 -5.39 -5.53
C VAL A 83 -1.57 -5.55 -4.16
N ARG A 84 -0.23 -5.64 -4.12
CA ARG A 84 0.54 -5.60 -2.89
C ARG A 84 1.37 -4.33 -2.86
N CYS A 85 1.28 -3.63 -1.73
CA CYS A 85 2.12 -2.49 -1.42
C CYS A 85 3.50 -2.97 -0.95
N VAL A 86 4.54 -2.17 -1.16
CA VAL A 86 5.90 -2.48 -0.65
C VAL A 86 5.95 -2.64 0.87
N CYS A 87 5.00 -2.08 1.62
CA CYS A 87 4.90 -2.28 3.07
C CYS A 87 4.32 -3.65 3.47
N GLY A 88 3.89 -4.47 2.51
CA GLY A 88 3.31 -5.80 2.74
C GLY A 88 1.78 -5.85 2.63
N THR A 89 1.08 -4.74 2.83
CA THR A 89 -0.39 -4.68 2.77
C THR A 89 -0.93 -4.99 1.38
N TYR A 90 -1.94 -5.84 1.31
CA TYR A 90 -2.72 -6.16 0.11
C TYR A 90 -3.92 -5.21 0.02
N THR A 91 -4.26 -4.75 -1.18
CA THR A 91 -5.44 -3.90 -1.40
C THR A 91 -6.05 -4.14 -2.78
N TYR A 92 -7.24 -3.62 -3.01
CA TYR A 92 -7.89 -3.64 -4.31
C TYR A 92 -7.63 -2.35 -5.08
N ARG A 93 -7.31 -2.48 -6.37
CA ARG A 93 -7.22 -1.35 -7.30
C ARG A 93 -7.87 -1.68 -8.64
N ARG A 94 -8.32 -0.64 -9.34
CA ARG A 94 -8.78 -0.77 -10.74
C ARG A 94 -7.57 -0.99 -11.63
N GLY A 95 -7.74 -1.71 -12.73
CA GLY A 95 -6.63 -1.95 -13.68
C GLY A 95 -6.21 -0.73 -14.50
N ALA A 96 -7.10 0.25 -14.72
CA ALA A 96 -6.83 1.37 -15.63
C ALA A 96 -5.54 2.17 -15.29
N PRO A 97 -5.25 2.51 -14.02
CA PRO A 97 -4.01 3.19 -13.63
C PRO A 97 -2.72 2.39 -13.88
N PHE A 98 -2.81 1.07 -14.04
CA PHE A 98 -1.68 0.16 -14.27
C PHE A 98 -1.51 -0.21 -15.75
N LYS A 99 -2.27 0.42 -16.66
CA LYS A 99 -2.12 0.22 -18.12
C LYS A 99 -0.72 0.61 -18.63
N LYS A 100 0.04 1.39 -17.88
CA LYS A 100 1.46 1.65 -18.08
C LYS A 100 2.14 1.56 -16.72
N ASN A 101 3.39 1.09 -16.70
CA ASN A 101 4.22 1.26 -15.52
C ASN A 101 4.44 2.76 -15.31
N SER A 102 4.32 3.22 -14.08
CA SER A 102 4.46 4.64 -13.74
C SER A 102 5.06 4.80 -12.35
N ASP A 103 5.96 5.77 -12.23
CA ASP A 103 6.50 6.21 -10.94
C ASP A 103 5.57 7.19 -10.23
N GLU A 104 4.41 7.48 -10.82
CA GLU A 104 3.39 8.31 -10.19
C GLU A 104 2.93 7.67 -8.88
N PHE A 105 2.82 8.50 -7.85
CA PHE A 105 2.55 8.03 -6.50
C PHE A 105 1.23 7.28 -6.41
N ASP A 106 1.32 6.03 -5.97
CA ASP A 106 0.20 5.22 -5.48
C ASP A 106 0.70 4.29 -4.37
N GLY A 107 -0.19 3.90 -3.46
CA GLY A 107 0.11 3.13 -2.26
C GLY A 107 -1.15 2.69 -1.51
N CYS A 108 -0.98 1.82 -0.51
CA CYS A 108 -2.03 1.54 0.47
C CYS A 108 -2.33 2.78 1.33
N GLU A 109 -3.44 2.78 2.06
CA GLU A 109 -3.84 3.97 2.83
C GLU A 109 -2.82 4.33 3.92
N ARG A 110 -2.22 3.32 4.56
CA ARG A 110 -1.17 3.53 5.57
C ARG A 110 0.08 4.20 4.99
N CYS A 111 0.54 3.77 3.81
CA CYS A 111 1.67 4.42 3.15
C CYS A 111 1.34 5.84 2.69
N ARG A 112 0.10 6.09 2.25
CA ARG A 112 -0.37 7.44 1.88
C ARG A 112 -0.39 8.37 3.09
N GLU A 113 -0.90 7.91 4.21
CA GLU A 113 -0.89 8.68 5.46
C GLU A 113 0.54 8.98 5.93
N LEU A 114 1.42 7.97 5.94
CA LEU A 114 2.80 8.18 6.35
C LEU A 114 3.51 9.23 5.48
N LEU A 115 3.28 9.19 4.15
CA LEU A 115 3.84 10.18 3.24
C LEU A 115 3.27 11.57 3.46
N PHE A 116 1.96 11.68 3.75
CA PHE A 116 1.34 12.93 4.14
C PHE A 116 2.00 13.52 5.41
N LEU A 117 2.18 12.71 6.46
CA LEU A 117 2.83 13.14 7.70
C LEU A 117 4.28 13.58 7.47
N LYS A 118 5.04 12.85 6.64
CA LYS A 118 6.40 13.26 6.26
C LYS A 118 6.41 14.61 5.54
N ARG A 119 5.47 14.83 4.62
CA ARG A 119 5.36 16.09 3.86
C ARG A 119 5.04 17.28 4.78
N GLU A 120 4.09 17.09 5.69
CA GLU A 120 3.74 18.09 6.70
C GLU A 120 4.93 18.43 7.61
N GLU A 121 5.72 17.43 8.01
CA GLU A 121 6.91 17.66 8.83
C GLU A 121 8.00 18.44 8.09
N VAL A 122 8.23 18.16 6.80
CA VAL A 122 9.18 18.94 5.97
C VAL A 122 8.72 20.39 5.86
N LYS A 123 7.43 20.61 5.59
CA LYS A 123 6.87 21.95 5.53
C LYS A 123 6.99 22.68 6.86
N ARG A 124 6.68 22.01 7.98
CA ARG A 124 6.79 22.59 9.33
C ARG A 124 8.21 23.05 9.65
N ARG A 125 9.23 22.29 9.21
CA ARG A 125 10.65 22.60 9.46
C ARG A 125 11.24 23.64 8.51
N THR A 126 10.85 23.60 7.23
CA THR A 126 11.54 24.35 6.16
C THR A 126 10.70 25.46 5.53
N GLY A 127 9.38 25.48 5.80
CA GLY A 127 8.42 26.35 5.14
C GLY A 127 8.10 25.98 3.69
N LYS A 128 8.74 24.94 3.13
CA LYS A 128 8.62 24.56 1.72
C LYS A 128 7.77 23.30 1.54
N TRP A 129 7.00 23.28 0.46
CA TRP A 129 6.36 22.07 -0.02
C TRP A 129 7.34 21.28 -0.88
N VAL A 130 7.38 19.96 -0.65
CA VAL A 130 8.12 19.01 -1.48
C VAL A 130 7.17 18.18 -2.32
N GLU A 131 7.67 17.69 -3.46
CA GLU A 131 6.92 16.79 -4.32
C GLU A 131 6.87 15.36 -3.74
N TRP A 132 5.84 14.59 -4.10
CA TRP A 132 5.69 13.22 -3.60
C TRP A 132 6.87 12.33 -3.99
N LYS A 133 7.47 12.58 -5.17
CA LYS A 133 8.61 11.82 -5.69
C LYS A 133 9.85 11.95 -4.83
N GLU A 134 9.98 13.03 -4.05
CA GLU A 134 11.10 13.26 -3.14
C GLU A 134 10.94 12.51 -1.81
N LEU A 135 9.73 12.04 -1.49
CA LEU A 135 9.39 11.40 -0.21
C LEU A 135 9.20 9.88 -0.30
N MET A 136 9.04 9.34 -1.51
CA MET A 136 8.83 7.93 -1.80
C MET A 136 10.11 7.12 -1.67
#